data_AF-A0A930TI90-F1
#
_entry.id   AF-A0A930TI90-F1
#
_cell.length_a   1.000
_cell.length_b   1.000
_cell.length_c   1.000
_cell.angle_alpha   90.00
_cell.angle_beta   90.00
_cell.angle_gamma   90.00
#
_symmetry.space_group_name_H-M   'P 1'
#
loop_
_entity.id
_entity.type
_entity.pdbx_description
1 polymer ?
#
loop_
_entity_poly.entity_id
_entity_poly.type
_entity_poly.pdbx_seq_one_letter_code
_entity_poly.pdbx_strand_id
1 'polypeptide(L)'
;MKCVKSLACLAVAAMATIGFVDSAEAMSFRVTRGIAGPKGETNQGAFSEFSRTKGVTTVDFNSGAPTTGFARYSFVGNGSSSVRKDMWAPVGANNEKNDSNYLAVFSGKNVVIDLAKHLNYFGINWGAAHAGNTYSFFNGDRLVRTFTTADIDRAGGFAIYSEKHPGSGQGARDGKQGNGYVHFYSTSAAEIFNRIVISQSGGGGFETDNHSFHVGKGAFNFDKELKDVPEPGIALGLMALGGVLLAKRNGQKQQET
;
A
#
# COMPACT_ATOMS: atom_id res chain seq x y z
N MET A 1 -63.35 -25.74 -14.80
CA MET A 1 -62.51 -24.52 -14.65
C MET A 1 -61.05 -24.90 -14.90
N LYS A 2 -60.34 -24.02 -15.59
CA LYS A 2 -59.00 -24.20 -16.18
C LYS A 2 -57.85 -24.09 -15.15
N CYS A 3 -56.69 -24.60 -15.58
CA CYS A 3 -55.33 -24.10 -15.29
C CYS A 3 -54.78 -24.42 -13.88
N VAL A 4 -53.51 -24.78 -13.64
CA VAL A 4 -52.23 -24.38 -14.26
C VAL A 4 -51.19 -25.51 -14.04
N LYS A 5 -50.29 -25.72 -15.01
CA LYS A 5 -49.07 -26.53 -14.90
C LYS A 5 -47.99 -25.77 -14.10
N SER A 6 -47.22 -26.45 -13.25
CA SER A 6 -45.86 -25.99 -12.97
C SER A 6 -44.90 -27.15 -12.69
N LEU A 7 -43.96 -27.29 -13.63
CA LEU A 7 -42.72 -28.03 -13.51
C LEU A 7 -41.81 -27.23 -12.57
N ALA A 8 -41.30 -27.84 -11.52
CA ALA A 8 -40.16 -27.31 -10.77
C ALA A 8 -38.98 -28.28 -10.94
N CYS A 9 -38.05 -27.91 -11.81
CA CYS A 9 -36.74 -28.53 -11.89
C CYS A 9 -35.98 -28.23 -10.59
N LEU A 10 -35.75 -29.24 -9.76
CA LEU A 10 -34.85 -29.15 -8.62
C LEU A 10 -33.41 -29.30 -9.14
N ALA A 11 -32.73 -28.17 -9.38
CA ALA A 11 -31.30 -28.17 -9.64
C ALA A 11 -30.56 -28.42 -8.31
N VAL A 12 -30.03 -29.63 -8.14
CA VAL A 12 -29.11 -29.97 -7.06
C VAL A 12 -27.78 -29.29 -7.36
N ALA A 13 -27.53 -28.12 -6.76
CA ALA A 13 -26.23 -27.50 -6.77
C ALA A 13 -25.31 -28.30 -5.83
N ALA A 14 -24.33 -29.01 -6.41
CA ALA A 14 -23.27 -29.65 -5.65
C ALA A 14 -22.45 -28.56 -4.93
N MET A 15 -22.56 -28.47 -3.60
CA MET A 15 -21.60 -27.71 -2.81
C MET A 15 -20.29 -28.50 -2.79
N ALA A 16 -19.33 -28.10 -3.61
CA ALA A 16 -17.95 -28.50 -3.43
C ALA A 16 -17.44 -27.81 -2.16
N THR A 17 -17.39 -28.55 -1.05
CA THR A 17 -16.65 -28.14 0.14
C THR A 17 -15.16 -28.18 -0.21
N ILE A 18 -14.59 -27.03 -0.57
CA ILE A 18 -13.13 -26.88 -0.68
C ILE A 18 -12.60 -26.95 0.75
N GLY A 19 -11.88 -28.02 1.05
CA GLY A 19 -11.16 -28.17 2.31
C GLY A 19 -10.15 -27.04 2.46
N PHE A 20 -10.20 -26.35 3.60
CA PHE A 20 -9.15 -25.42 4.00
C PHE A 20 -7.90 -26.23 4.31
N VAL A 21 -6.94 -26.22 3.38
CA VAL A 21 -5.56 -26.53 3.72
C VAL A 21 -5.03 -25.26 4.39
N ASP A 22 -5.00 -25.25 5.72
CA ASP A 22 -4.30 -24.23 6.48
C ASP A 22 -2.79 -24.47 6.28
N SER A 23 -2.27 -23.92 5.17
CA SER A 23 -0.82 -23.94 4.91
C SER A 23 -0.20 -22.88 5.79
N ALA A 24 0.64 -23.31 6.73
CA ALA A 24 1.42 -22.50 7.67
C ALA A 24 2.51 -21.62 6.99
N GLU A 25 2.26 -21.14 5.77
CA GLU A 25 3.07 -20.20 4.98
C GLU A 25 2.08 -19.15 4.48
N ALA A 26 1.86 -18.12 5.30
CA ALA A 26 0.95 -17.04 4.99
C ALA A 26 1.75 -15.81 4.60
N MET A 27 1.31 -15.14 3.53
CA MET A 27 1.75 -13.79 3.21
C MET A 27 1.76 -12.95 4.48
N SER A 28 2.86 -12.23 4.71
CA SER A 28 3.10 -11.51 5.95
C SER A 28 2.96 -10.01 5.73
N PHE A 29 2.91 -9.26 6.83
CA PHE A 29 2.94 -7.82 6.79
C PHE A 29 3.78 -7.21 7.90
N ARG A 30 4.22 -5.97 7.68
CA ARG A 30 4.87 -5.12 8.67
C ARG A 30 4.29 -3.71 8.59
N VAL A 31 4.12 -3.06 9.73
CA VAL A 31 3.71 -1.65 9.81
C VAL A 31 4.91 -0.83 10.25
N THR A 32 5.16 0.25 9.52
CA THR A 32 6.17 1.25 9.86
C THR A 32 5.56 2.65 9.77
N ARG A 33 6.36 3.66 10.08
CA ARG A 33 6.00 5.05 9.80
C ARG A 33 6.18 5.42 8.32
N GLY A 34 6.90 4.61 7.56
CA GLY A 34 7.46 4.99 6.27
C GLY A 34 8.52 6.09 6.41
N ILE A 35 8.87 6.68 5.27
CA ILE A 35 9.86 7.76 5.16
C ILE A 35 9.31 8.94 4.36
N ALA A 36 10.03 10.07 4.38
CA ALA A 36 9.77 11.16 3.45
C ALA A 36 9.99 10.71 1.99
N GLY A 37 9.43 11.47 1.06
CA GLY A 37 9.53 11.20 -0.37
C GLY A 37 10.97 11.12 -0.89
N PRO A 38 11.18 10.58 -2.10
CA PRO A 38 12.50 10.41 -2.69
C PRO A 38 13.34 11.71 -2.77
N LYS A 39 12.71 12.89 -2.79
CA LYS A 39 13.40 14.20 -2.77
C LYS A 39 13.23 14.94 -1.44
N GLY A 40 12.76 14.25 -0.39
CA GLY A 40 12.55 14.81 0.95
C GLY A 40 11.17 15.43 1.15
N GLU A 41 10.20 15.15 0.28
CA GLU A 41 8.84 15.65 0.41
C GLU A 41 8.16 15.04 1.64
N THR A 42 7.68 15.86 2.56
CA THR A 42 6.96 15.41 3.76
C THR A 42 5.44 15.62 3.66
N ASN A 43 5.00 16.39 2.67
CA ASN A 43 3.60 16.80 2.48
C ASN A 43 2.86 15.98 1.40
N GLN A 44 3.35 14.79 1.08
CA GLN A 44 2.79 13.89 0.06
C GLN A 44 2.57 12.49 0.63
N GLY A 45 2.26 12.40 1.93
CA GLY A 45 2.18 11.14 2.66
C GLY A 45 3.55 10.49 2.91
N ALA A 46 3.53 9.36 3.61
CA ALA A 46 4.70 8.53 3.84
C ALA A 46 5.00 7.65 2.61
N PHE A 47 6.27 7.44 2.32
CA PHE A 47 6.74 6.52 1.28
C PHE A 47 7.36 5.28 1.90
N SER A 48 7.48 4.21 1.11
CA SER A 48 8.24 3.03 1.53
C SER A 48 9.70 3.37 1.79
N GLU A 49 10.29 2.75 2.80
CA GLU A 49 11.73 2.65 3.03
C GLU A 49 12.45 2.12 1.77
N PHE A 50 11.78 1.27 0.98
CA PHE A 50 12.30 0.69 -0.26
C PHE A 50 12.04 1.55 -1.49
N SER A 51 11.48 2.76 -1.36
CA SER A 51 11.14 3.64 -2.51
C SER A 51 12.35 4.00 -3.38
N ARG A 52 13.57 3.84 -2.86
CA ARG A 52 14.84 4.07 -3.57
C ARG A 52 15.55 2.76 -3.96
N THR A 53 14.98 1.61 -3.62
CA THR A 53 15.54 0.29 -3.96
C THR A 53 15.27 -0.03 -5.42
N LYS A 54 16.28 -0.56 -6.11
CA LYS A 54 16.15 -0.99 -7.50
C LYS A 54 15.04 -2.05 -7.62
N GLY A 55 14.13 -1.87 -8.59
CA GLY A 55 13.03 -2.81 -8.82
C GLY A 55 11.76 -2.49 -8.04
N VAL A 56 11.82 -1.51 -7.12
CA VAL A 56 10.63 -0.92 -6.51
C VAL A 56 10.12 0.22 -7.38
N THR A 57 8.81 0.25 -7.61
CA THR A 57 8.12 1.36 -8.30
C THR A 57 6.99 1.87 -7.43
N THR A 58 6.82 3.18 -7.33
CA THR A 58 5.77 3.80 -6.53
C THR A 58 4.76 4.53 -7.41
N VAL A 59 3.47 4.38 -7.09
CA VAL A 59 2.37 5.21 -7.59
C VAL A 59 1.91 6.11 -6.45
N ASP A 60 2.11 7.42 -6.60
CA ASP A 60 1.84 8.48 -5.61
C ASP A 60 0.53 9.25 -5.90
N PHE A 61 -0.21 8.83 -6.93
CA PHE A 61 -1.47 9.41 -7.39
C PHE A 61 -1.44 10.91 -7.77
N ASN A 62 -0.29 11.59 -7.72
CA ASN A 62 -0.17 13.00 -8.09
C ASN A 62 -0.50 13.25 -9.55
N SER A 63 -0.30 12.25 -10.41
CA SER A 63 -0.71 12.26 -11.82
C SER A 63 -1.99 11.44 -12.11
N GLY A 64 -2.77 11.12 -11.07
CA GLY A 64 -3.92 10.21 -11.16
C GLY A 64 -3.55 8.73 -11.02
N ALA A 65 -4.57 7.87 -11.01
CA ALA A 65 -4.38 6.42 -10.96
C ALA A 65 -4.11 5.89 -12.38
N PRO A 66 -3.01 5.14 -12.62
CA PRO A 66 -2.71 4.61 -13.94
C PRO A 66 -3.80 3.63 -14.43
N THR A 67 -4.33 3.85 -15.63
CA THR A 67 -5.32 2.95 -16.27
C THR A 67 -4.68 2.03 -17.32
N THR A 68 -3.37 2.15 -17.53
CA THR A 68 -2.57 1.33 -18.44
C THR A 68 -1.19 1.05 -17.82
N GLY A 69 -0.39 0.21 -18.48
CA GLY A 69 0.97 -0.10 -18.03
C GLY A 69 1.05 -1.20 -16.98
N PHE A 70 2.06 -1.11 -16.11
CA PHE A 70 2.43 -2.19 -15.20
C PHE A 70 1.43 -2.45 -14.07
N ALA A 71 0.87 -1.39 -13.48
CA ALA A 71 -0.13 -1.47 -12.41
C ALA A 71 -1.36 -0.69 -12.83
N ARG A 72 -2.35 -1.40 -13.38
CA ARG A 72 -3.58 -0.80 -13.92
C ARG A 72 -4.67 -0.79 -12.85
N TYR A 73 -5.16 0.40 -12.55
CA TYR A 73 -6.25 0.65 -11.61
C TYR A 73 -7.59 0.69 -12.33
N SER A 74 -8.61 0.11 -11.69
CA SER A 74 -10.00 0.14 -12.16
C SER A 74 -10.95 0.33 -10.99
N PHE A 75 -11.76 1.39 -11.04
CA PHE A 75 -12.75 1.72 -10.03
C PHE A 75 -14.07 0.98 -10.36
N VAL A 76 -14.46 0.05 -9.51
CA VAL A 76 -15.64 -0.81 -9.73
C VAL A 76 -16.81 -0.30 -8.90
N GLY A 77 -17.97 -0.13 -9.56
CA GLY A 77 -19.24 0.17 -8.92
C GLY A 77 -19.72 1.63 -8.95
N ASN A 78 -19.01 2.57 -9.62
CA ASN A 78 -19.30 4.02 -9.84
C ASN A 78 -19.67 4.88 -8.58
N GLY A 79 -19.48 6.21 -8.48
CA GLY A 79 -18.48 7.15 -9.05
C GLY A 79 -17.86 8.06 -7.96
N SER A 80 -17.98 7.67 -6.68
CA SER A 80 -17.47 8.44 -5.52
C SER A 80 -16.03 8.09 -5.14
N SER A 81 -15.58 6.88 -5.49
CA SER A 81 -14.18 6.47 -5.36
C SER A 81 -13.36 7.03 -6.50
N SER A 82 -12.26 7.68 -6.16
CA SER A 82 -11.41 8.36 -7.11
C SER A 82 -10.04 8.62 -6.51
N VAL A 83 -9.13 9.11 -7.35
CA VAL A 83 -8.03 9.93 -6.85
C VAL A 83 -8.58 11.30 -6.48
N ARG A 84 -8.21 11.82 -5.32
CA ARG A 84 -8.72 13.09 -4.77
C ARG A 84 -7.70 13.77 -3.88
N LYS A 85 -8.01 14.99 -3.47
CA LYS A 85 -7.20 15.80 -2.56
C LYS A 85 -8.12 16.55 -1.60
N ASP A 86 -8.08 16.15 -0.34
CA ASP A 86 -8.78 16.81 0.76
C ASP A 86 -8.13 16.43 2.11
N MET A 87 -8.81 16.72 3.21
CA MET A 87 -8.30 16.55 4.57
C MET A 87 -8.07 15.09 5.01
N TRP A 88 -8.60 14.10 4.28
CA TRP A 88 -8.50 12.68 4.62
C TRP A 88 -7.29 11.98 3.99
N ALA A 89 -6.41 12.74 3.33
CA ALA A 89 -5.19 12.20 2.75
C ALA A 89 -4.29 11.54 3.82
N PRO A 90 -3.78 10.31 3.61
CA PRO A 90 -2.90 9.64 4.57
C PRO A 90 -1.71 10.50 4.97
N VAL A 91 -1.45 10.62 6.28
CA VAL A 91 -0.42 11.54 6.81
C VAL A 91 1.00 11.12 6.43
N GLY A 92 1.94 12.05 6.57
CA GLY A 92 3.38 11.79 6.44
C GLY A 92 3.96 10.95 7.58
N ALA A 93 5.22 10.52 7.44
CA ALA A 93 5.90 9.63 8.37
C ALA A 93 6.02 10.18 9.81
N ASN A 94 5.99 11.50 9.98
CA ASN A 94 5.97 12.19 11.27
C ASN A 94 4.67 12.94 11.52
N ASN A 95 3.55 12.44 10.97
CA ASN A 95 2.22 13.03 11.11
C ASN A 95 2.05 14.39 10.43
N GLU A 96 2.89 14.66 9.42
CA GLU A 96 2.79 15.84 8.56
C GLU A 96 1.49 15.78 7.76
N LYS A 97 0.94 16.97 7.45
CA LYS A 97 -0.24 17.08 6.61
C LYS A 97 0.13 16.67 5.19
N ASN A 98 -0.65 15.75 4.62
CA ASN A 98 -0.59 15.43 3.21
C ASN A 98 -1.49 16.40 2.42
N ASP A 99 -0.89 17.18 1.52
CA ASP A 99 -1.58 18.12 0.63
C ASP A 99 -1.56 17.63 -0.84
N SER A 100 -1.20 16.36 -1.07
CA SER A 100 -1.11 15.75 -2.40
C SER A 100 -2.40 15.03 -2.78
N ASN A 101 -2.42 14.47 -3.99
CA ASN A 101 -3.50 13.57 -4.38
C ASN A 101 -3.27 12.19 -3.76
N TYR A 102 -4.35 11.49 -3.42
CA TYR A 102 -4.33 10.14 -2.90
C TYR A 102 -5.54 9.35 -3.41
N LEU A 103 -5.54 8.03 -3.24
CA LEU A 103 -6.64 7.16 -3.66
C LEU A 103 -7.64 6.95 -2.53
N ALA A 104 -8.93 7.09 -2.82
CA ALA A 104 -10.00 6.82 -1.86
C ALA A 104 -11.02 5.81 -2.40
N VAL A 105 -11.28 4.75 -1.63
CA VAL A 105 -12.35 3.76 -1.89
C VAL A 105 -13.50 3.96 -0.92
N PHE A 106 -14.75 4.03 -1.38
CA PHE A 106 -15.91 4.30 -0.52
C PHE A 106 -16.80 3.08 -0.36
N SER A 107 -17.65 3.11 0.67
CA SER A 107 -18.55 2.01 1.03
C SER A 107 -19.23 1.32 -0.15
N GLY A 108 -19.09 -0.01 -0.22
CA GLY A 108 -19.68 -0.86 -1.25
C GLY A 108 -18.98 -0.79 -2.60
N LYS A 109 -17.80 -0.15 -2.68
CA LYS A 109 -16.99 0.00 -3.90
C LYS A 109 -15.64 -0.67 -3.74
N ASN A 110 -15.04 -0.96 -4.88
CA ASN A 110 -13.71 -1.57 -4.96
C ASN A 110 -12.81 -0.81 -5.93
N VAL A 111 -11.52 -0.85 -5.67
CA VAL A 111 -10.47 -0.60 -6.65
C VAL A 111 -9.74 -1.89 -6.92
N VAL A 112 -9.65 -2.26 -8.19
CA VAL A 112 -8.87 -3.41 -8.65
C VAL A 112 -7.57 -2.89 -9.25
N ILE A 113 -6.45 -3.50 -8.84
CA ILE A 113 -5.13 -3.27 -9.43
C ILE A 113 -4.73 -4.55 -10.15
N ASP A 114 -4.73 -4.51 -11.48
CA ASP A 114 -4.18 -5.59 -12.32
C ASP A 114 -2.70 -5.33 -12.58
N LEU A 115 -1.87 -6.33 -12.31
CA LEU A 115 -0.42 -6.23 -12.42
C LEU A 115 0.07 -7.03 -13.63
N ALA A 116 0.89 -6.39 -14.47
CA ALA A 116 1.45 -7.03 -15.66
C ALA A 116 2.47 -8.14 -15.34
N LYS A 117 2.92 -8.23 -14.09
CA LYS A 117 3.86 -9.23 -13.57
C LYS A 117 3.46 -9.66 -12.16
N HIS A 118 3.90 -10.84 -11.75
CA HIS A 118 3.81 -11.26 -10.35
C HIS A 118 4.72 -10.42 -9.46
N LEU A 119 4.20 -10.09 -8.30
CA LEU A 119 4.87 -9.35 -7.25
C LEU A 119 5.05 -10.22 -6.02
N ASN A 120 6.12 -9.94 -5.29
CA ASN A 120 6.36 -10.50 -3.97
C ASN A 120 6.25 -9.46 -2.85
N TYR A 121 6.01 -8.19 -3.20
CA TYR A 121 5.81 -7.10 -2.25
C TYR A 121 4.89 -6.02 -2.79
N PHE A 122 4.03 -5.51 -1.91
CA PHE A 122 3.19 -4.35 -2.10
C PHE A 122 3.16 -3.54 -0.80
N GLY A 123 3.47 -2.24 -0.87
CA GLY A 123 3.46 -1.33 0.25
C GLY A 123 2.51 -0.16 0.00
N ILE A 124 1.95 0.40 1.07
CA ILE A 124 1.00 1.52 0.99
C ILE A 124 1.19 2.46 2.17
N ASN A 125 0.92 3.74 1.97
CA ASN A 125 0.57 4.63 3.06
C ASN A 125 -0.93 4.52 3.34
N TRP A 126 -1.29 3.81 4.40
CA TRP A 126 -2.68 3.63 4.82
C TRP A 126 -3.05 4.77 5.77
N GLY A 127 -4.10 5.53 5.43
CA GLY A 127 -4.66 6.58 6.29
C GLY A 127 -6.07 6.29 6.78
N ALA A 128 -6.47 7.01 7.83
CA ALA A 128 -7.83 7.00 8.39
C ALA A 128 -8.44 5.59 8.55
N ALA A 129 -7.66 4.65 9.11
CA ALA A 129 -8.04 3.25 9.19
C ALA A 129 -9.43 3.04 9.83
N HIS A 130 -10.21 2.14 9.20
CA HIS A 130 -11.59 1.85 9.58
C HIS A 130 -11.89 0.35 9.45
N ALA A 131 -12.87 -0.16 10.21
CA ALA A 131 -13.24 -1.58 10.24
C ALA A 131 -13.60 -2.18 8.86
N GLY A 132 -14.12 -1.33 7.97
CA GLY A 132 -14.54 -1.70 6.62
C GLY A 132 -13.43 -1.93 5.61
N ASN A 133 -12.21 -1.45 5.90
CA ASN A 133 -11.10 -1.42 4.97
C ASN A 133 -10.54 -2.84 4.79
N THR A 134 -10.33 -3.26 3.55
CA THR A 134 -9.81 -4.60 3.23
C THR A 134 -8.90 -4.57 2.01
N TYR A 135 -7.77 -5.27 2.10
CA TYR A 135 -6.89 -5.61 0.98
C TYR A 135 -6.94 -7.10 0.71
N SER A 136 -7.21 -7.48 -0.52
CA SER A 136 -7.18 -8.87 -0.96
C SER A 136 -6.20 -9.06 -2.10
N PHE A 137 -5.31 -10.05 -1.97
CA PHE A 137 -4.24 -10.37 -2.90
C PHE A 137 -4.59 -11.65 -3.65
N PHE A 138 -4.44 -11.64 -4.97
CA PHE A 138 -4.81 -12.77 -5.83
C PHE A 138 -3.68 -13.14 -6.78
N ASN A 139 -3.61 -14.43 -7.11
CA ASN A 139 -2.82 -14.96 -8.20
C ASN A 139 -3.77 -15.55 -9.25
N GLY A 140 -4.05 -14.78 -10.29
CA GLY A 140 -5.19 -15.01 -11.17
C GLY A 140 -6.50 -14.89 -10.41
N ASP A 141 -7.27 -15.97 -10.37
CA ASP A 141 -8.55 -16.04 -9.64
C ASP A 141 -8.41 -16.60 -8.22
N ARG A 142 -7.25 -17.16 -7.87
CA ARG A 142 -6.99 -17.72 -6.54
C ARG A 142 -6.70 -16.60 -5.54
N LEU A 143 -7.51 -16.51 -4.49
CA LEU A 143 -7.21 -15.67 -3.33
C LEU A 143 -5.95 -16.20 -2.63
N VAL A 144 -4.94 -15.35 -2.50
CA VAL A 144 -3.71 -15.63 -1.76
C VAL A 144 -3.91 -15.27 -0.29
N ARG A 145 -4.28 -14.02 -0.01
CA ARG A 145 -4.49 -13.53 1.35
C ARG A 145 -5.41 -12.32 1.36
N THR A 146 -6.15 -12.17 2.45
CA THR A 146 -6.87 -10.95 2.78
C THR A 146 -6.31 -10.38 4.07
N PHE A 147 -6.14 -9.07 4.11
CA PHE A 147 -5.81 -8.31 5.31
C PHE A 147 -6.88 -7.26 5.56
N THR A 148 -7.26 -7.16 6.82
CA THR A 148 -8.23 -6.20 7.33
C THR A 148 -7.57 -5.30 8.36
N THR A 149 -8.23 -4.20 8.70
CA THR A 149 -7.85 -3.36 9.84
C THR A 149 -7.71 -4.17 11.14
N ALA A 150 -8.54 -5.20 11.33
CA ALA A 150 -8.48 -6.06 12.52
C ALA A 150 -7.17 -6.85 12.61
N ASP A 151 -6.62 -7.28 11.47
CA ASP A 151 -5.35 -7.99 11.42
C ASP A 151 -4.21 -7.07 11.83
N ILE A 152 -4.25 -5.80 11.37
CA ILE A 152 -3.28 -4.77 11.76
C ILE A 152 -3.37 -4.49 13.27
N ASP A 153 -4.57 -4.30 13.82
CA ASP A 153 -4.78 -4.07 15.25
C ASP A 153 -4.27 -5.23 16.10
N ARG A 154 -4.54 -6.47 15.69
CA ARG A 154 -4.06 -7.69 16.37
C ARG A 154 -2.53 -7.78 16.39
N ALA A 155 -1.85 -7.22 15.39
CA ALA A 155 -0.39 -7.19 15.30
C ALA A 155 0.26 -5.98 16.01
N GLY A 156 -0.49 -5.21 16.79
CA GLY A 156 0.02 -4.05 17.54
C GLY A 156 -0.48 -2.71 17.01
N GLY A 157 -1.24 -2.71 15.92
CA GLY A 157 -1.91 -1.54 15.35
C GLY A 157 -1.05 -0.70 14.42
N PHE A 158 -1.58 0.47 14.08
CA PHE A 158 -0.93 1.43 13.19
C PHE A 158 0.21 2.20 13.87
N ALA A 159 1.14 2.71 13.06
CA ALA A 159 2.32 3.43 13.56
C ALA A 159 2.01 4.84 14.08
N ILE A 160 0.92 5.46 13.60
CA ILE A 160 0.53 6.85 13.91
C ILE A 160 -0.98 6.89 14.14
N TYR A 161 -1.43 7.59 15.18
CA TYR A 161 -2.85 7.92 15.41
C TYR A 161 -3.00 9.43 15.38
N SER A 162 -3.67 9.96 14.36
CA SER A 162 -3.62 11.39 14.02
C SER A 162 -4.92 12.14 14.35
N GLU A 163 -4.80 13.31 14.96
CA GLU A 163 -5.91 14.27 15.14
C GLU A 163 -6.50 14.76 13.81
N LYS A 164 -5.75 14.62 12.70
CA LYS A 164 -6.23 14.98 11.36
C LYS A 164 -7.32 14.02 10.86
N HIS A 165 -7.34 12.81 11.41
CA HIS A 165 -8.30 11.76 11.08
C HIS A 165 -9.04 11.36 12.36
N PRO A 166 -9.94 12.21 12.88
CA PRO A 166 -10.71 11.90 14.07
C PRO A 166 -11.67 10.74 13.79
N GLY A 167 -11.76 9.81 14.73
CA GLY A 167 -12.64 8.66 14.59
C GLY A 167 -12.50 7.67 15.73
N SER A 168 -13.42 6.72 15.79
CA SER A 168 -13.46 5.69 16.83
C SER A 168 -13.78 4.33 16.22
N GLY A 169 -13.63 3.27 17.00
CA GLY A 169 -13.82 1.89 16.55
C GLY A 169 -12.51 1.21 16.15
N GLN A 170 -12.63 0.14 15.37
CA GLN A 170 -11.48 -0.65 14.93
C GLN A 170 -10.57 0.17 14.00
N GLY A 171 -9.26 0.09 14.24
CA GLY A 171 -8.26 0.93 13.61
C GLY A 171 -8.06 2.29 14.28
N ALA A 172 -8.76 2.61 15.37
CA ALA A 172 -8.62 3.89 16.08
C ALA A 172 -8.13 3.71 17.53
N ARG A 173 -7.43 4.72 18.05
CA ARG A 173 -7.03 4.85 19.46
C ARG A 173 -7.20 6.29 19.91
N ASP A 174 -7.71 6.49 21.12
CA ASP A 174 -7.90 7.82 21.74
C ASP A 174 -8.63 8.83 20.83
N GLY A 175 -9.67 8.38 20.13
CA GLY A 175 -10.47 9.22 19.23
C GLY A 175 -9.80 9.56 17.89
N LYS A 176 -8.69 8.90 17.56
CA LYS A 176 -7.90 9.15 16.34
C LYS A 176 -7.76 7.87 15.55
N GLN A 177 -7.97 7.93 14.25
CA GLN A 177 -7.80 6.79 13.36
C GLN A 177 -6.31 6.53 13.05
N GLY A 178 -6.01 5.27 12.81
CA GLY A 178 -4.67 4.76 12.53
C GLY A 178 -4.19 5.17 11.14
N ASN A 179 -2.89 5.43 11.07
CA ASN A 179 -2.13 5.78 9.89
C ASN A 179 -0.76 5.11 9.93
N GLY A 180 -0.20 4.80 8.78
CA GLY A 180 1.18 4.32 8.68
C GLY A 180 1.46 3.66 7.35
N TYR A 181 2.73 3.33 7.13
CA TYR A 181 3.13 2.59 5.96
C TYR A 181 3.00 1.09 6.23
N VAL A 182 2.13 0.41 5.48
CA VAL A 182 1.89 -1.02 5.62
C VAL A 182 2.53 -1.75 4.46
N HIS A 183 3.36 -2.72 4.79
CA HIS A 183 4.08 -3.56 3.84
C HIS A 183 3.46 -4.95 3.83
N PHE A 184 2.99 -5.41 2.68
CA PHE A 184 2.54 -6.78 2.48
C PHE A 184 3.56 -7.50 1.61
N TYR A 185 3.98 -8.69 2.03
CA TYR A 185 5.04 -9.40 1.33
C TYR A 185 4.91 -10.92 1.45
N SER A 186 5.28 -11.61 0.39
CA SER A 186 5.28 -13.08 0.36
C SER A 186 6.45 -13.63 1.16
N THR A 187 6.22 -14.67 1.96
CA THR A 187 7.25 -15.50 2.61
C THR A 187 7.67 -16.68 1.74
N SER A 188 6.91 -17.00 0.69
CA SER A 188 7.21 -18.07 -0.25
C SER A 188 6.81 -17.75 -1.70
N ALA A 189 7.23 -18.59 -2.66
CA ALA A 189 6.79 -18.47 -4.06
C ALA A 189 5.29 -18.77 -4.26
N ALA A 190 4.65 -19.44 -3.31
CA ALA A 190 3.22 -19.77 -3.39
C ALA A 190 2.32 -18.55 -3.11
N GLU A 191 2.87 -17.46 -2.58
CA GLU A 191 2.16 -16.27 -2.14
C GLU A 191 2.39 -15.05 -3.04
N ILE A 192 3.11 -15.22 -4.15
CA ILE A 192 3.21 -14.14 -5.14
C ILE A 192 1.83 -13.87 -5.76
N PHE A 193 1.57 -12.61 -6.07
CA PHE A 193 0.26 -12.14 -6.52
C PHE A 193 0.42 -11.26 -7.76
N ASN A 194 -0.64 -11.17 -8.56
CA ASN A 194 -0.70 -10.33 -9.76
C ASN A 194 -2.00 -9.51 -9.85
N ARG A 195 -2.84 -9.57 -8.82
CA ARG A 195 -4.02 -8.74 -8.70
C ARG A 195 -4.27 -8.37 -7.24
N ILE A 196 -4.58 -7.10 -7.00
CA ILE A 196 -4.95 -6.59 -5.68
C ILE A 196 -6.37 -6.02 -5.78
N VAL A 197 -7.18 -6.27 -4.77
CA VAL A 197 -8.49 -5.64 -4.60
C VAL A 197 -8.48 -4.86 -3.29
N ILE A 198 -8.73 -3.56 -3.40
CA ILE A 198 -8.92 -2.63 -2.29
C ILE A 198 -10.43 -2.41 -2.16
N SER A 199 -11.00 -2.70 -1.00
CA SER A 199 -12.44 -2.59 -0.81
C SER A 199 -12.78 -1.88 0.49
N GLN A 200 -13.87 -1.13 0.47
CA GLN A 200 -14.47 -0.55 1.67
C GLN A 200 -15.86 -1.13 1.89
N SER A 201 -16.05 -1.79 3.03
CA SER A 201 -17.36 -2.31 3.47
C SER A 201 -17.93 -1.47 4.61
N GLY A 202 -19.12 -0.92 4.45
CA GLY A 202 -19.68 0.00 5.43
C GLY A 202 -19.01 1.39 5.41
N GLY A 203 -19.51 2.29 6.25
CA GLY A 203 -19.33 3.76 6.15
C GLY A 203 -17.90 4.29 6.00
N GLY A 204 -17.79 5.57 5.64
CA GLY A 204 -16.51 6.25 5.44
C GLY A 204 -15.80 5.87 4.13
N GLY A 205 -14.51 6.22 4.05
CA GLY A 205 -13.62 5.86 2.97
C GLY A 205 -12.51 4.91 3.42
N PHE A 206 -11.72 4.49 2.44
CA PHE A 206 -10.45 3.81 2.60
C PHE A 206 -9.42 4.63 1.83
N GLU A 207 -8.62 5.39 2.57
CA GLU A 207 -7.69 6.37 2.07
C GLU A 207 -6.27 5.81 2.04
N THR A 208 -5.70 5.76 0.83
CA THR A 208 -4.42 5.07 0.59
C THR A 208 -3.57 5.88 -0.39
N ASP A 209 -2.27 5.90 -0.17
CA ASP A 209 -1.33 6.69 -0.96
C ASP A 209 0.00 5.94 -1.14
N ASN A 210 0.88 6.43 -2.02
CA ASN A 210 2.25 5.95 -2.23
C ASN A 210 2.37 4.42 -2.31
N HIS A 211 1.60 3.83 -3.23
CA HIS A 211 1.58 2.41 -3.50
C HIS A 211 2.92 1.94 -4.10
N SER A 212 3.74 1.23 -3.34
CA SER A 212 5.02 0.69 -3.78
C SER A 212 4.91 -0.78 -4.18
N PHE A 213 5.51 -1.14 -5.30
CA PHE A 213 5.46 -2.48 -5.89
C PHE A 213 6.86 -3.02 -6.11
N HIS A 214 7.10 -4.29 -5.82
CA HIS A 214 8.33 -4.97 -6.19
C HIS A 214 8.02 -6.27 -6.94
N VAL A 215 8.66 -6.44 -8.11
CA VAL A 215 8.50 -7.62 -8.95
C VAL A 215 9.37 -8.75 -8.42
N GLY A 216 8.80 -9.92 -8.19
CA GLY A 216 9.54 -11.08 -7.71
C GLY A 216 8.77 -12.39 -7.88
N LYS A 217 9.49 -13.50 -7.76
CA LYS A 217 8.97 -14.86 -7.98
C LYS A 217 9.01 -15.75 -6.73
N GLY A 218 9.37 -15.19 -5.59
CA GLY A 218 9.61 -15.91 -4.34
C GLY A 218 9.50 -14.97 -3.15
N ALA A 219 9.98 -15.43 -1.99
CA ALA A 219 9.97 -14.65 -0.77
C ALA A 219 10.58 -13.24 -0.96
N PHE A 220 9.98 -12.24 -0.33
CA PHE A 220 10.58 -10.92 -0.18
C PHE A 220 11.18 -10.83 1.22
N ASN A 221 12.51 -10.78 1.29
CA ASN A 221 13.21 -10.75 2.57
C ASN A 221 13.31 -9.30 3.06
N PHE A 222 12.31 -8.87 3.82
CA PHE A 222 12.19 -7.50 4.30
C PHE A 222 13.49 -6.96 4.91
N ASP A 223 14.11 -7.70 5.84
CA ASP A 223 15.29 -7.23 6.58
C ASP A 223 16.55 -7.20 5.71
N LYS A 224 16.63 -8.07 4.69
CA LYS A 224 17.71 -8.02 3.70
C LYS A 224 17.54 -6.81 2.78
N GLU A 225 16.36 -6.63 2.20
CA GLU A 225 16.08 -5.52 1.29
C GLU A 225 16.26 -4.17 2.00
N LEU A 226 16.01 -4.10 3.31
CA LEU A 226 16.20 -2.88 4.10
C LEU A 226 17.67 -2.50 4.26
N LYS A 227 18.56 -3.49 4.38
CA LYS A 227 20.03 -3.26 4.44
C LYS A 227 20.60 -2.77 3.12
N ASP A 228 19.95 -3.15 2.00
CA ASP A 228 20.36 -2.74 0.66
C ASP A 228 19.87 -1.33 0.29
N VAL A 229 19.04 -0.69 1.13
CA VAL A 229 18.68 0.73 0.99
C VAL A 229 19.88 1.60 1.39
N PRO A 230 20.44 2.44 0.49
CA PRO A 230 21.53 3.33 0.85
C PRO A 230 21.11 4.30 1.96
N GLU A 231 21.82 4.29 3.08
CA GLU A 231 21.53 5.21 4.18
C GLU A 231 21.68 6.67 3.71
N PRO A 232 20.66 7.53 3.89
CA PRO A 232 20.70 8.92 3.41
C PRO A 232 21.91 9.72 3.94
N GLY A 233 22.42 9.37 5.12
CA GLY A 233 23.56 10.03 5.75
C GLY A 233 24.89 9.82 5.02
N ILE A 234 25.14 8.63 4.47
CA ILE A 234 26.42 8.31 3.82
C ILE A 234 26.51 9.00 2.45
N ALA A 235 25.42 9.03 1.69
CA ALA A 235 25.38 9.67 0.37
C ALA A 235 25.56 11.20 0.47
N LEU A 236 24.91 11.86 1.44
CA LEU A 236 25.10 13.29 1.70
C LEU A 236 26.50 13.60 2.24
N GLY A 237 27.02 12.77 3.14
CA GLY A 237 28.39 12.90 3.66
C GLY A 237 29.45 12.82 2.58
N LEU A 238 29.33 11.88 1.64
CA LEU A 238 30.26 11.76 0.50
C LEU A 238 30.17 12.94 -0.47
N MET A 239 28.97 13.47 -0.73
CA MET A 239 28.79 14.67 -1.56
C MET A 239 29.39 15.92 -0.90
N ALA A 240 29.20 16.09 0.41
CA ALA A 240 29.81 17.20 1.15
C ALA A 240 31.35 17.11 1.15
N LEU A 241 31.91 15.92 1.37
CA LEU A 241 33.35 15.70 1.31
C LEU A 241 33.92 15.92 -0.10
N GLY A 242 33.23 15.44 -1.13
CA GLY A 242 33.61 15.67 -2.53
C GLY A 242 33.60 17.15 -2.90
N GLY A 243 32.58 17.90 -2.47
CA GLY A 243 32.49 19.35 -2.66
C GLY A 243 33.63 20.11 -1.96
N VAL A 244 33.97 19.73 -0.72
CA VAL A 244 35.08 20.34 0.04
C VAL A 244 36.43 20.04 -0.62
N LEU A 245 36.66 18.81 -1.10
CA LEU A 245 37.90 18.46 -1.80
C LEU A 245 38.06 19.20 -3.13
N LEU A 246 36.97 19.38 -3.89
CA LEU A 246 36.97 20.15 -5.13
C LEU A 246 37.17 21.66 -4.88
N ALA A 247 36.52 22.21 -3.84
CA ALA A 247 36.70 23.60 -3.45
C ALA A 247 38.14 23.89 -3.00
N LYS A 248 38.74 22.98 -2.21
CA LYS A 248 40.15 23.08 -1.79
C LYS A 248 41.12 23.02 -2.96
N ARG A 249 40.84 22.18 -3.96
CA ARG A 249 41.66 22.07 -5.18
C ARG A 249 41.59 23.31 -6.07
N ASN A 250 40.45 24.00 -6.10
CA ASN A 250 40.29 25.26 -6.84
C ASN A 250 40.91 26.46 -6.10
N GLY A 251 40.89 26.47 -4.76
CA GLY A 251 41.56 27.49 -3.96
C GLY A 251 43.09 27.45 -4.08
N GLN A 252 43.68 26.25 -4.21
CA GLN A 252 45.13 26.11 -4.41
C GLN A 252 45.59 26.59 -5.80
N LYS A 253 44.76 26.45 -6.85
CA LYS A 253 45.08 26.95 -8.20
C LYS A 253 45.00 28.47 -8.34
N GLN A 254 44.32 29.17 -7.42
CA GLN A 254 44.22 30.64 -7.42
C GLN A 254 45.33 31.32 -6.58
N GLN A 255 46.15 30.54 -5.87
CA GLN A 255 47.32 31.05 -5.12
C GLN A 255 48.65 30.90 -5.87
N GLU A 256 48.64 30.34 -7.09
CA GLU A 256 49.83 30.17 -7.95
C GLU A 256 49.86 31.13 -9.18
N THR A 257 49.15 32.26 -9.11
CA THR A 257 49.25 33.36 -10.09
C THR A 257 49.58 34.68 -9.42
#